data_AF-M4A5N3-F1
#
_entry.id   AF-M4A5N3-F1
#
_cell.length_a   1.000
_cell.length_b   1.000
_cell.length_c   1.000
_cell.angle_alpha   90.00
_cell.angle_beta   90.00
_cell.angle_gamma   90.00
#
_symmetry.space_group_name_H-M   'P 1'
#
loop_
_entity.id
_entity.type
_entity.pdbx_description
1 polymer ?
#
loop_
_entity_poly.entity_id
_entity_poly.type
_entity_poly.pdbx_seq_one_letter_code
_entity_poly.pdbx_strand_id
1 'polypeptide(L)'
;MSMLSLSVLLLLPGILFCTAEVPTYEYQDRITGEILQCKRCKPGTYLTAHCTAAKDTQCAPCQTGHYTELFNYLNRCLYCNNFCSQNQEVEIECSPITNRVCRCKAGFYMMEDFCVRHTECGPGHGVQAIGTPTEDTVCEKCQKGYFSSSSSASNQCVKHQACLGEQVILLRGSAFHDTVCGTCQSLANGGDDLRAVLSASFTGSRIPRRDLKRLIHKIIHKNQEDDCTGDSALPKQRGPLVDVIRAWLAQASAEQLKMLAKSMRDSQFSSIGTKLESILDEIKQQDPTCSL
;
A
#
# COMPACT_ATOMS: atom_id res chain seq x y z
N MET A 1 35.80 -83.57 -7.33
CA MET A 1 36.43 -82.25 -7.46
C MET A 1 35.73 -81.49 -8.57
N SER A 2 34.89 -80.51 -8.22
CA SER A 2 34.67 -79.32 -9.06
C SER A 2 33.86 -78.31 -8.23
N MET A 3 34.53 -77.26 -7.77
CA MET A 3 33.92 -76.10 -7.10
C MET A 3 33.69 -75.05 -8.18
N LEU A 4 32.42 -74.73 -8.47
CA LEU A 4 32.05 -73.65 -9.38
C LEU A 4 32.12 -72.32 -8.62
N SER A 5 33.12 -71.51 -8.95
CA SER A 5 33.27 -70.12 -8.50
C SER A 5 32.38 -69.21 -9.35
N LEU A 6 31.39 -68.55 -8.74
CA LEU A 6 30.64 -67.45 -9.36
C LEU A 6 31.37 -66.14 -9.07
N SER A 7 31.96 -65.53 -10.10
CA SER A 7 32.51 -64.17 -10.04
C SER A 7 31.39 -63.17 -10.31
N VAL A 8 30.95 -62.44 -9.29
CA VAL A 8 30.01 -61.33 -9.41
C VAL A 8 30.78 -60.09 -9.87
N LEU A 9 30.55 -59.65 -11.12
CA LEU A 9 31.04 -58.36 -11.61
C LEU A 9 30.16 -57.23 -11.05
N LEU A 10 30.69 -56.45 -10.11
CA LEU A 10 30.08 -55.20 -9.63
C LEU A 10 30.31 -54.10 -10.67
N LEU A 11 29.29 -53.79 -11.47
CA LEU A 11 29.24 -52.60 -12.31
C LEU A 11 28.97 -51.38 -11.41
N LEU A 12 30.03 -50.62 -11.10
CA LEU A 12 29.89 -49.31 -10.46
C LEU A 12 29.25 -48.32 -11.44
N PRO A 13 28.21 -47.57 -11.06
CA PRO A 13 27.63 -46.54 -11.91
C PRO A 13 28.67 -45.43 -12.11
N GLY A 14 29.08 -45.21 -13.36
CA GLY A 14 29.92 -44.07 -13.72
C GLY A 14 29.21 -42.78 -13.36
N ILE A 15 29.70 -42.09 -12.33
CA ILE A 15 29.28 -40.73 -12.01
C ILE A 15 29.73 -39.86 -13.18
N LEU A 16 28.78 -39.48 -14.03
CA LEU A 16 28.99 -38.51 -15.09
C LEU A 16 29.17 -37.14 -14.40
N PHE A 17 30.42 -36.79 -14.10
CA PHE A 17 30.76 -35.44 -13.70
C PHE A 17 30.48 -34.52 -14.90
N CYS A 18 29.39 -33.78 -14.86
CA CYS A 18 29.20 -32.62 -15.72
C CYS A 18 30.27 -31.58 -15.35
N THR A 19 31.43 -31.63 -16.01
CA THR A 19 32.41 -30.55 -15.90
C THR A 19 31.85 -29.36 -16.66
N ALA A 20 31.40 -28.33 -15.94
CA ALA A 20 31.01 -27.06 -16.56
C ALA A 20 32.22 -26.50 -17.31
N GLU A 21 32.12 -26.42 -18.63
CA GLU A 21 33.20 -25.95 -19.49
C GLU A 21 33.43 -24.45 -19.28
N VAL A 22 34.68 -24.04 -19.01
CA VAL A 22 35.02 -22.63 -18.74
C VAL A 22 35.04 -21.86 -20.06
N PRO A 23 34.27 -20.77 -20.22
CA PRO A 23 34.23 -20.05 -21.48
C PRO A 23 35.57 -19.41 -21.83
N THR A 24 35.90 -19.34 -23.12
CA THR A 24 37.16 -18.79 -23.63
C THR A 24 36.97 -17.47 -24.38
N TYR A 25 38.09 -16.85 -24.79
CA TYR A 25 38.16 -15.70 -25.68
C TYR A 25 39.44 -15.76 -26.52
N GLU A 26 39.39 -15.21 -27.74
CA GLU A 26 40.56 -15.11 -28.62
C GLU A 26 41.47 -13.97 -28.22
N TYR A 27 42.78 -14.24 -28.22
CA TYR A 27 43.82 -13.25 -27.94
C TYR A 27 45.02 -13.47 -28.85
N GLN A 28 45.51 -12.40 -29.48
CA GLN A 28 46.75 -12.44 -30.23
C GLN A 28 47.93 -12.14 -29.29
N ASP A 29 48.83 -13.10 -29.12
CA ASP A 29 50.04 -12.94 -28.31
C ASP A 29 50.92 -11.85 -28.92
N ARG A 30 51.28 -10.83 -28.12
CA ARG A 30 52.04 -9.68 -28.60
C ARG A 30 53.50 -9.99 -28.94
N ILE A 31 54.03 -11.10 -28.43
CA ILE A 31 55.42 -11.51 -28.64
C ILE A 31 55.51 -12.45 -29.85
N THR A 32 54.66 -13.47 -29.93
CA THR A 32 54.73 -14.49 -30.99
C THR A 32 53.83 -14.17 -32.20
N GLY A 33 52.81 -13.34 -32.02
CA GLY A 33 51.81 -13.03 -33.05
C GLY A 33 50.75 -14.12 -33.23
N GLU A 34 50.83 -15.23 -32.48
CA GLU A 34 49.90 -16.36 -32.56
C GLU A 34 48.54 -16.02 -31.95
N ILE A 35 47.48 -16.61 -32.48
CA ILE A 35 46.12 -16.50 -31.91
C ILE A 35 45.91 -17.65 -30.93
N LEU A 36 45.65 -17.28 -29.67
CA LEU A 36 45.43 -18.20 -28.56
C LEU A 36 43.96 -18.17 -28.10
N GLN A 37 43.45 -19.32 -27.66
CA GLN A 37 42.15 -19.46 -27.00
C GLN A 37 42.35 -19.42 -25.48
N CYS A 38 42.18 -18.24 -24.88
CA CYS A 38 42.39 -18.03 -23.46
C CYS A 38 41.11 -18.27 -22.65
N LYS A 39 41.21 -18.91 -21.48
CA LYS A 39 40.08 -19.03 -20.54
C LYS A 39 39.71 -17.68 -19.95
N ARG A 40 38.42 -17.42 -19.73
CA ARG A 40 37.94 -16.19 -19.08
C ARG A 40 38.13 -16.26 -17.56
N CYS A 41 38.24 -15.08 -16.94
CA CYS A 41 38.17 -14.93 -15.50
C CYS A 41 36.75 -15.16 -14.99
N LYS A 42 36.63 -15.82 -13.84
CA LYS A 42 35.33 -16.11 -13.21
C LYS A 42 34.69 -14.85 -12.61
N PRO A 43 33.38 -14.85 -12.32
CA PRO A 43 32.75 -13.79 -11.54
C PRO A 43 33.53 -13.50 -10.25
N GLY A 44 33.62 -12.23 -9.87
CA GLY A 44 34.43 -11.81 -8.72
C GLY A 44 35.89 -11.55 -9.03
N THR A 45 36.32 -11.74 -10.29
CA THR A 45 37.71 -11.57 -10.71
C THR A 45 37.83 -10.84 -12.03
N TYR A 46 38.98 -10.21 -12.26
CA TYR A 46 39.34 -9.50 -13.48
C TYR A 46 40.70 -9.96 -14.01
N LEU A 47 40.94 -9.73 -15.30
CA LEU A 47 42.16 -10.10 -16.01
C LEU A 47 43.34 -9.22 -15.61
N THR A 48 44.44 -9.84 -15.16
CA THR A 48 45.72 -9.15 -14.91
C THR A 48 46.76 -9.45 -15.98
N ALA A 49 46.73 -10.65 -16.57
CA ALA A 49 47.57 -11.01 -17.71
C ALA A 49 46.86 -12.03 -18.60
N HIS A 50 46.96 -11.84 -19.92
CA HIS A 50 46.47 -12.79 -20.91
C HIS A 50 47.21 -14.13 -20.81
N CYS A 51 46.59 -15.19 -21.32
CA CYS A 51 47.26 -16.47 -21.46
C CYS A 51 48.41 -16.38 -22.47
N THR A 52 49.39 -17.25 -22.32
CA THR A 52 50.41 -17.54 -23.33
C THR A 52 50.34 -19.02 -23.68
N ALA A 53 51.07 -19.49 -24.69
CA ALA A 53 51.14 -20.91 -25.03
C ALA A 53 51.53 -21.82 -23.84
N ALA A 54 52.22 -21.27 -22.82
CA ALA A 54 52.69 -22.01 -21.66
C ALA A 54 51.95 -21.68 -20.34
N LYS A 55 51.16 -20.60 -20.28
CA LYS A 55 50.52 -20.12 -19.04
C LYS A 55 49.06 -19.79 -19.27
N ASP A 56 48.20 -20.28 -18.38
CA ASP A 56 46.78 -19.90 -18.35
C ASP A 56 46.60 -18.40 -18.04
N THR A 57 45.42 -17.89 -18.38
CA THR A 57 44.95 -16.55 -18.04
C THR A 57 45.12 -16.26 -16.55
N GLN A 58 45.72 -15.13 -16.21
CA GLN A 58 45.87 -14.71 -14.82
C GLN A 58 44.74 -13.76 -14.42
N CYS A 59 44.10 -14.08 -13.30
CA CYS A 59 42.96 -13.35 -12.77
C CYS A 59 43.22 -12.93 -11.32
N ALA A 60 42.74 -11.74 -10.94
CA ALA A 60 42.80 -11.23 -9.58
C ALA A 60 41.40 -10.90 -9.04
N PRO A 61 41.15 -10.99 -7.73
CA PRO A 61 39.85 -10.68 -7.14
C PRO A 61 39.51 -9.19 -7.24
N CYS A 62 38.21 -8.89 -7.33
CA CYS A 62 37.72 -7.52 -7.21
C CYS A 62 37.93 -6.98 -5.79
N GLN A 63 38.31 -5.70 -5.72
CA GLN A 63 38.42 -4.97 -4.45
C GLN A 63 37.05 -4.49 -3.96
N THR A 64 36.97 -4.08 -2.69
CA THR A 64 35.77 -3.47 -2.11
C THR A 64 35.23 -2.34 -2.99
N GLY A 65 33.91 -2.30 -3.18
CA GLY A 65 33.25 -1.32 -4.05
C GLY A 65 33.30 -1.66 -5.55
N HIS A 66 33.80 -2.84 -5.93
CA HIS A 66 33.84 -3.29 -7.32
C HIS A 66 33.36 -4.73 -7.49
N TYR A 67 32.85 -5.04 -8.68
CA TYR A 67 32.28 -6.34 -8.99
C TYR A 67 32.49 -6.80 -10.44
N THR A 68 32.33 -8.10 -10.67
CA THR A 68 32.11 -8.69 -12.00
C THR A 68 31.14 -9.87 -11.86
N GLU A 69 29.99 -9.78 -12.52
CA GLU A 69 28.90 -10.77 -12.37
C GLU A 69 29.05 -12.00 -13.26
N LEU A 70 29.74 -11.83 -14.40
CA LEU A 70 29.86 -12.86 -15.43
C LEU A 70 31.33 -13.22 -15.69
N PHE A 71 31.55 -14.36 -16.37
CA PHE A 71 32.87 -14.72 -16.89
C PHE A 71 33.37 -13.64 -17.86
N ASN A 72 34.55 -13.10 -17.59
CA ASN A 72 35.02 -11.90 -18.26
C ASN A 72 36.52 -11.94 -18.58
N TYR A 73 36.96 -10.99 -19.39
CA TYR A 73 38.38 -10.71 -19.67
C TYR A 73 38.65 -9.21 -19.45
N LEU A 74 37.90 -8.58 -18.54
CA LEU A 74 38.03 -7.15 -18.25
C LEU A 74 39.36 -6.89 -17.54
N ASN A 75 40.06 -5.82 -17.90
CA ASN A 75 41.31 -5.43 -17.27
C ASN A 75 41.14 -4.75 -15.89
N ARG A 76 39.89 -4.53 -15.46
CA ARG A 76 39.50 -4.02 -14.13
C ARG A 76 38.07 -4.44 -13.82
N CYS A 77 37.74 -4.54 -12.54
CA CYS A 77 36.36 -4.77 -12.11
C CYS A 77 35.48 -3.53 -12.34
N LEU A 78 34.17 -3.73 -12.43
CA LEU A 78 33.17 -2.66 -12.56
C LEU A 78 32.94 -1.99 -11.21
N TYR A 79 32.79 -0.68 -11.19
CA TYR A 79 32.48 0.05 -9.95
C TYR A 79 31.02 -0.16 -9.53
N CYS A 80 30.79 -0.32 -8.23
CA CYS A 80 29.45 -0.37 -7.66
C CYS A 80 28.80 1.02 -7.68
N ASN A 81 28.23 1.37 -8.82
CA ASN A 81 27.73 2.71 -9.16
C ASN A 81 26.24 2.94 -8.84
N ASN A 82 25.49 1.90 -8.47
CA ASN A 82 24.09 2.07 -8.08
C ASN A 82 24.05 2.57 -6.64
N PHE A 83 23.38 3.70 -6.35
CA PHE A 83 23.25 4.26 -5.00
C PHE A 83 21.78 4.40 -4.65
N CYS A 84 21.37 3.82 -3.53
CA CYS A 84 19.97 3.91 -3.11
C CYS A 84 19.71 5.31 -2.55
N SER A 85 18.81 6.03 -3.22
CA SER A 85 18.43 7.40 -2.87
C SER A 85 16.93 7.47 -2.56
N GLN A 86 16.45 8.62 -2.07
CA GLN A 86 15.04 8.97 -1.81
C GLN A 86 14.00 7.81 -1.89
N ASN A 87 13.48 7.39 -0.73
CA ASN A 87 12.49 6.30 -0.61
C ASN A 87 12.94 4.92 -1.14
N GLN A 88 14.23 4.73 -1.45
CA GLN A 88 14.84 3.42 -1.67
C GLN A 88 15.62 2.91 -0.45
N GLU A 89 15.81 1.61 -0.40
CA GLU A 89 16.68 0.90 0.53
C GLU A 89 17.51 -0.15 -0.20
N VAL A 90 18.60 -0.58 0.42
CA VAL A 90 19.46 -1.62 -0.15
C VAL A 90 18.77 -2.97 -0.02
N GLU A 91 18.57 -3.65 -1.15
CA GLU A 91 18.09 -5.03 -1.20
C GLU A 91 19.27 -6.01 -1.24
N ILE A 92 20.25 -5.71 -2.09
CA ILE A 92 21.48 -6.49 -2.24
C ILE A 92 22.66 -5.53 -2.10
N GLU A 93 23.55 -5.82 -1.16
CA GLU A 93 24.77 -5.04 -1.00
C GLU A 93 25.79 -5.30 -2.12
N CYS A 94 26.66 -4.32 -2.36
CA CYS A 94 27.77 -4.48 -3.30
C CYS A 94 28.71 -5.61 -2.82
N SER A 95 29.03 -6.53 -3.71
CA SER A 95 29.96 -7.64 -3.47
C SER A 95 30.92 -7.80 -4.65
N PRO A 96 31.99 -8.61 -4.54
CA PRO A 96 32.85 -8.89 -5.69
C PRO A 96 32.11 -9.45 -6.91
N ILE A 97 30.96 -10.10 -6.73
CA ILE A 97 30.21 -10.75 -7.80
C ILE A 97 28.93 -9.99 -8.22
N THR A 98 28.46 -9.02 -7.43
CA THR A 98 27.19 -8.33 -7.68
C THR A 98 27.29 -6.84 -7.43
N ASN A 99 26.67 -6.04 -8.28
CA ASN A 99 26.43 -4.62 -7.97
C ASN A 99 25.44 -4.51 -6.80
N ARG A 100 25.40 -3.32 -6.20
CA ARG A 100 24.32 -2.98 -5.27
C ARG A 100 22.98 -2.92 -6.01
N VAL A 101 21.94 -3.49 -5.41
CA VAL A 101 20.56 -3.42 -5.90
C VAL A 101 19.73 -2.66 -4.88
N CYS A 102 18.94 -1.72 -5.38
CA CYS A 102 18.06 -0.88 -4.59
C CYS A 102 16.61 -1.25 -4.87
N ARG A 103 15.78 -1.20 -3.84
CA ARG A 103 14.33 -1.38 -3.95
C ARG A 103 13.59 -0.24 -3.26
N CYS A 104 12.33 -0.05 -3.59
CA CYS A 104 11.49 0.93 -2.88
C CYS A 104 11.19 0.47 -1.46
N LYS A 105 11.21 1.41 -0.51
CA LYS A 105 10.83 1.20 0.89
C LYS A 105 9.34 0.85 0.98
N ALA A 106 8.95 0.25 2.10
CA ALA A 106 7.54 -0.01 2.40
C ALA A 106 6.66 1.25 2.23
N GLY A 107 5.53 1.09 1.54
CA GLY A 107 4.61 2.18 1.18
C GLY A 107 4.95 2.88 -0.14
N PHE A 108 5.95 2.40 -0.88
CA PHE A 108 6.34 2.91 -2.19
C PHE A 108 6.51 1.78 -3.20
N TYR A 109 6.31 2.09 -4.48
CA TYR A 109 6.60 1.20 -5.61
C TYR A 109 7.43 1.92 -6.68
N MET A 110 8.16 1.15 -7.47
CA MET A 110 8.97 1.64 -8.57
C MET A 110 8.06 2.01 -9.75
N MET A 111 8.07 3.28 -10.11
CA MET A 111 7.47 3.79 -11.34
C MET A 111 8.57 4.47 -12.15
N GLU A 112 8.92 3.87 -13.28
CA GLU A 112 10.10 4.24 -14.06
C GLU A 112 11.36 4.17 -13.18
N ASP A 113 11.97 5.32 -12.87
CA ASP A 113 13.18 5.42 -12.04
C ASP A 113 12.90 5.99 -10.63
N PHE A 114 11.63 6.16 -10.25
CA PHE A 114 11.22 6.81 -9.01
C PHE A 114 10.40 5.89 -8.10
N CYS A 115 10.68 5.94 -6.80
CA CYS A 115 9.81 5.34 -5.79
C CYS A 115 8.65 6.26 -5.45
N VAL A 116 7.47 5.93 -5.96
CA VAL A 116 6.22 6.67 -5.79
C VAL A 116 5.42 6.04 -4.66
N ARG A 117 4.75 6.86 -3.84
CA ARG A 117 3.92 6.38 -2.74
C ARG A 117 2.76 5.54 -3.29
N HIS A 118 2.44 4.44 -2.63
CA HIS A 118 1.27 3.63 -2.96
C HIS A 118 -0.03 4.46 -2.94
N THR A 119 -0.89 4.19 -3.91
CA THR A 119 -2.22 4.79 -4.00
C THR A 119 -3.06 4.34 -2.81
N GLU A 120 -3.73 5.30 -2.15
CA GLU A 120 -4.70 5.00 -1.10
C GLU A 120 -6.08 4.76 -1.70
N CYS A 121 -6.72 3.67 -1.29
CA CYS A 121 -8.11 3.40 -1.61
C CYS A 121 -8.99 4.28 -0.73
N GLY A 122 -9.62 5.28 -1.34
CA GLY A 122 -10.52 6.21 -0.67
C GLY A 122 -11.80 5.53 -0.15
N PRO A 123 -12.60 6.24 0.67
CA PRO A 123 -13.87 5.71 1.18
C PRO A 123 -14.77 5.15 0.08
N GLY A 124 -15.46 4.04 0.37
CA GLY A 124 -16.21 3.29 -0.64
C GLY A 124 -15.41 2.24 -1.39
N HIS A 125 -14.07 2.28 -1.28
CA HIS A 125 -13.16 1.36 -1.92
C HIS A 125 -12.24 0.73 -0.88
N GLY A 126 -11.89 -0.53 -1.10
CA GLY A 126 -10.92 -1.27 -0.32
C GLY A 126 -9.77 -1.74 -1.20
N VAL A 127 -8.69 -2.12 -0.55
CA VAL A 127 -7.55 -2.74 -1.20
C VAL A 127 -7.92 -4.12 -1.71
N GLN A 128 -7.83 -4.32 -3.02
CA GLN A 128 -7.95 -5.61 -3.68
C GLN A 128 -6.59 -6.33 -3.71
N ALA A 129 -5.54 -5.59 -4.05
CA ALA A 129 -4.16 -6.07 -4.01
C ALA A 129 -3.27 -5.03 -3.32
N ILE A 130 -2.52 -5.48 -2.32
CA ILE A 130 -1.57 -4.64 -1.58
C ILE A 130 -0.41 -4.29 -2.51
N GLY A 131 -0.02 -3.02 -2.52
CA GLY A 131 1.13 -2.56 -3.29
C GLY A 131 2.44 -3.26 -2.88
N THR A 132 3.29 -3.50 -3.86
CA THR A 132 4.62 -4.12 -3.69
C THR A 132 5.72 -3.08 -3.99
N PRO A 133 7.01 -3.38 -3.82
CA PRO A 133 8.08 -2.47 -4.26
C PRO A 133 8.09 -2.17 -5.76
N THR A 134 7.32 -2.90 -6.57
CA THR A 134 7.27 -2.80 -8.04
C THR A 134 5.88 -2.52 -8.60
N GLU A 135 4.82 -2.71 -7.81
CA GLU A 135 3.43 -2.56 -8.24
C GLU A 135 2.66 -1.68 -7.27
N ASP A 136 1.77 -0.84 -7.80
CA ASP A 136 0.91 0.00 -6.98
C ASP A 136 -0.21 -0.81 -6.29
N THR A 137 -0.81 -0.23 -5.25
CA THR A 137 -2.03 -0.73 -4.64
C THR A 137 -3.17 -0.70 -5.65
N VAL A 138 -3.89 -1.83 -5.76
CA VAL A 138 -5.10 -1.93 -6.58
C VAL A 138 -6.32 -1.78 -5.70
N CYS A 139 -7.18 -0.83 -6.04
CA CYS A 139 -8.42 -0.54 -5.31
C CYS A 139 -9.63 -1.14 -6.01
N GLU A 140 -10.55 -1.70 -5.22
CA GLU A 140 -11.85 -2.15 -5.70
C GLU A 140 -12.99 -1.46 -4.96
N LYS A 141 -14.14 -1.35 -5.60
CA LYS A 141 -15.36 -0.84 -4.97
C LYS A 141 -15.90 -1.89 -4.01
N CYS A 142 -16.27 -1.47 -2.80
CA CYS A 142 -16.86 -2.39 -1.83
C CYS A 142 -18.20 -2.94 -2.34
N GLN A 143 -18.32 -4.26 -2.33
CA GLN A 143 -19.53 -4.98 -2.71
C GLN A 143 -20.66 -4.74 -1.71
N LYS A 144 -21.90 -5.08 -2.10
CA LYS A 144 -23.06 -4.94 -1.21
C LYS A 144 -22.85 -5.79 0.06
N GLY A 145 -23.06 -5.18 1.23
CA GLY A 145 -22.78 -5.81 2.51
C GLY A 145 -21.36 -5.56 3.06
N TYR A 146 -20.55 -4.75 2.36
CA TYR A 146 -19.21 -4.37 2.78
C TYR A 146 -19.02 -2.85 2.69
N PHE A 147 -18.04 -2.32 3.43
CA PHE A 147 -17.71 -0.90 3.46
C PHE A 147 -16.22 -0.61 3.68
N SER A 148 -15.83 0.62 3.37
CA SER A 148 -14.55 1.22 3.78
C SER A 148 -14.79 2.71 4.04
N SER A 149 -14.44 3.19 5.24
CA SER A 149 -14.74 4.55 5.69
C SER A 149 -13.57 5.53 5.59
N SER A 150 -12.36 5.04 5.32
CA SER A 150 -11.12 5.81 5.36
C SER A 150 -10.32 5.64 4.08
N SER A 151 -9.45 6.60 3.77
CA SER A 151 -8.42 6.46 2.75
C SER A 151 -7.29 5.59 3.31
N SER A 152 -6.96 4.47 2.65
CA SER A 152 -5.86 3.59 3.09
C SER A 152 -5.30 2.79 1.92
N ALA A 153 -3.97 2.63 1.89
CA ALA A 153 -3.26 1.77 0.95
C ALA A 153 -3.20 0.30 1.41
N SER A 154 -3.78 -0.05 2.58
CA SER A 154 -3.73 -1.41 3.13
C SER A 154 -5.09 -1.98 3.57
N ASN A 155 -6.11 -1.14 3.81
CA ASN A 155 -7.39 -1.61 4.34
C ASN A 155 -8.27 -2.20 3.24
N GLN A 156 -8.72 -3.43 3.43
CA GLN A 156 -9.70 -4.08 2.57
C GLN A 156 -11.12 -3.64 2.93
N CYS A 157 -12.09 -3.98 2.07
CA CYS A 157 -13.51 -3.79 2.39
C CYS A 157 -13.91 -4.67 3.58
N VAL A 158 -14.53 -4.08 4.58
CA VAL A 158 -14.97 -4.74 5.81
C VAL A 158 -16.44 -5.10 5.69
N LYS A 159 -16.82 -6.30 6.12
CA LYS A 159 -18.22 -6.74 6.12
C LYS A 159 -19.03 -5.91 7.12
N HIS A 160 -20.26 -5.57 6.76
CA HIS A 160 -21.17 -4.86 7.65
C HIS A 160 -21.43 -5.65 8.93
N GLN A 161 -21.43 -4.95 10.07
CA GLN A 161 -21.81 -5.54 11.34
C GLN A 161 -23.31 -5.88 11.37
N ALA A 162 -23.66 -6.91 12.14
CA ALA A 162 -25.04 -7.25 12.46
C ALA A 162 -25.40 -6.67 13.84
N CYS A 163 -26.60 -6.11 13.96
CA CYS A 163 -27.10 -5.65 15.26
C CYS A 163 -27.46 -6.86 16.13
N LEU A 164 -27.02 -6.85 17.38
CA LEU A 164 -27.18 -7.96 18.32
C LEU A 164 -27.99 -7.52 19.54
N GLY A 165 -28.68 -8.47 20.17
CA GLY A 165 -29.48 -8.23 21.38
C GLY A 165 -30.69 -7.33 21.09
N GLU A 166 -30.88 -6.31 21.92
CA GLU A 166 -32.00 -5.35 21.83
C GLU A 166 -31.71 -4.18 20.88
N GLN A 167 -30.59 -4.20 20.15
CA GLN A 167 -30.24 -3.14 19.22
C GLN A 167 -31.05 -3.22 17.93
N VAL A 168 -31.54 -2.07 17.47
CA VAL A 168 -32.18 -1.89 16.18
C VAL A 168 -31.21 -1.27 15.18
N ILE A 169 -31.49 -1.44 13.88
CA ILE A 169 -30.74 -0.78 12.82
C ILE A 169 -31.16 0.68 12.79
N LEU A 170 -30.29 1.57 13.27
CA LEU A 170 -30.51 3.02 13.21
C LEU A 170 -30.12 3.59 11.84
N LEU A 171 -29.13 3.00 11.18
CA LEU A 171 -28.77 3.37 9.82
C LEU A 171 -28.22 2.15 9.08
N ARG A 172 -28.78 1.85 7.91
CA ARG A 172 -28.25 0.78 7.06
C ARG A 172 -26.87 1.15 6.55
N GLY A 173 -25.96 0.16 6.58
CA GLY A 173 -24.61 0.31 6.04
C GLY A 173 -24.60 0.59 4.54
N SER A 174 -23.57 1.29 4.08
CA SER A 174 -23.31 1.55 2.66
C SER A 174 -21.90 1.12 2.30
N ALA A 175 -21.44 1.37 1.06
CA ALA A 175 -20.03 1.16 0.72
C ALA A 175 -19.07 2.04 1.55
N PHE A 176 -19.57 3.14 2.15
CA PHE A 176 -18.75 4.16 2.79
C PHE A 176 -18.78 4.12 4.33
N HIS A 177 -19.74 3.42 4.92
CA HIS A 177 -19.93 3.35 6.37
C HIS A 177 -20.59 2.03 6.76
N ASP A 178 -20.32 1.59 7.98
CA ASP A 178 -20.93 0.39 8.53
C ASP A 178 -22.41 0.60 8.86
N THR A 179 -23.15 -0.48 9.05
CA THR A 179 -24.47 -0.44 9.68
C THR A 179 -24.34 0.15 11.07
N VAL A 180 -25.15 1.15 11.40
CA VAL A 180 -25.20 1.73 12.74
C VAL A 180 -26.28 1.01 13.53
N CYS A 181 -25.86 0.33 14.58
CA CYS A 181 -26.72 -0.37 15.53
C CYS A 181 -26.82 0.45 16.82
N GLY A 182 -28.00 0.46 17.44
CA GLY A 182 -28.20 1.18 18.69
C GLY A 182 -29.63 1.06 19.21
N THR A 183 -30.00 1.94 20.13
CA THR A 183 -31.32 1.98 20.75
C THR A 183 -31.99 3.33 20.48
N CYS A 184 -33.32 3.30 20.37
CA CYS A 184 -34.12 4.51 20.21
C CYS A 184 -33.92 5.51 21.35
N GLN A 185 -33.74 5.02 22.58
CA GLN A 185 -33.51 5.86 23.75
C GLN A 185 -32.19 6.63 23.66
N SER A 186 -31.09 5.97 23.30
CA SER A 186 -29.78 6.63 23.14
C SER A 186 -29.77 7.59 21.95
N LEU A 187 -30.46 7.24 20.85
CA LEU A 187 -30.63 8.13 19.70
C LEU A 187 -31.41 9.42 20.07
N ALA A 188 -32.55 9.29 20.75
CA ALA A 188 -33.38 10.42 21.18
C ALA A 188 -32.67 11.30 22.24
N ASN A 189 -31.89 10.67 23.14
CA ASN A 189 -31.16 11.36 24.19
C ASN A 189 -29.87 12.04 23.71
N GLY A 190 -29.57 11.99 22.41
CA GLY A 190 -28.35 12.57 21.85
C GLY A 190 -27.07 11.87 22.28
N GLY A 191 -27.17 10.59 22.63
CA GLY A 191 -26.05 9.75 23.04
C GLY A 191 -25.16 9.33 21.87
N ASP A 192 -24.35 8.30 22.11
CA ASP A 192 -23.36 7.80 21.15
C ASP A 192 -24.00 7.32 19.84
N ASP A 193 -25.24 6.83 19.91
CA ASP A 193 -26.01 6.37 18.75
C ASP A 193 -26.34 7.53 17.79
N LEU A 194 -26.74 8.70 18.30
CA LEU A 194 -26.94 9.89 17.47
C LEU A 194 -25.63 10.34 16.83
N ARG A 195 -24.52 10.30 17.59
CA ARG A 195 -23.19 10.64 17.06
C ARG A 195 -22.78 9.72 15.92
N ALA A 196 -23.03 8.43 16.07
CA ALA A 196 -22.73 7.42 15.05
C ALA A 196 -23.58 7.64 13.79
N VAL A 197 -24.89 7.85 13.94
CA VAL A 197 -25.79 8.16 12.81
C VAL A 197 -25.37 9.43 12.07
N LEU A 198 -25.05 10.50 12.80
CA LEU A 198 -24.58 11.76 12.19
C LEU A 198 -23.25 11.55 11.47
N SER A 199 -22.28 10.88 12.10
CA SER A 199 -20.95 10.63 11.50
C SER A 199 -21.05 9.79 10.22
N ALA A 200 -21.90 8.76 10.23
CA ALA A 200 -22.17 7.93 9.07
C ALA A 200 -22.89 8.71 7.96
N SER A 201 -23.82 9.61 8.30
CA SER A 201 -24.57 10.43 7.33
C SER A 201 -23.69 11.35 6.48
N PHE A 202 -22.54 11.79 7.00
CA PHE A 202 -21.58 12.60 6.23
C PHE A 202 -20.66 11.78 5.32
N THR A 203 -20.60 10.46 5.52
CA THR A 203 -19.70 9.56 4.81
C THR A 203 -20.43 8.99 3.58
N GLY A 204 -19.93 9.26 2.37
CA GLY A 204 -20.51 8.77 1.11
C GLY A 204 -21.69 9.55 0.51
N SER A 205 -22.43 10.34 1.29
CA SER A 205 -23.59 11.12 0.83
C SER A 205 -23.19 12.27 -0.12
N ARG A 206 -23.91 12.52 -1.22
CA ARG A 206 -23.70 13.69 -2.11
C ARG A 206 -24.18 15.03 -1.49
N ILE A 207 -23.80 15.32 -0.26
CA ILE A 207 -24.08 16.62 0.39
C ILE A 207 -23.28 17.71 -0.36
N PRO A 208 -23.90 18.75 -0.93
CA PRO A 208 -23.17 19.80 -1.63
C PRO A 208 -22.08 20.43 -0.75
N ARG A 209 -20.91 20.73 -1.33
CA ARG A 209 -19.78 21.35 -0.59
C ARG A 209 -20.19 22.63 0.14
N ARG A 210 -21.10 23.42 -0.45
CA ARG A 210 -21.67 24.63 0.16
C ARG A 210 -22.36 24.35 1.51
N ASP A 211 -23.05 23.23 1.64
CA ASP A 211 -23.83 22.89 2.82
C ASP A 211 -22.89 22.36 3.91
N LEU A 212 -21.84 21.62 3.53
CA LEU A 212 -20.76 21.21 4.45
C LEU A 212 -20.03 22.44 5.02
N LYS A 213 -19.67 23.42 4.17
CA LYS A 213 -19.01 24.65 4.61
C LYS A 213 -19.89 25.45 5.58
N ARG A 214 -21.16 25.68 5.23
CA ARG A 214 -22.12 26.34 6.12
C ARG A 214 -22.25 25.63 7.46
N LEU A 215 -22.23 24.29 7.44
CA LEU A 215 -22.37 23.49 8.64
C LEU A 215 -21.14 23.68 9.54
N ILE A 216 -19.95 23.63 8.96
CA ILE A 216 -18.69 23.86 9.67
C ILE A 216 -18.68 25.27 10.27
N HIS A 217 -19.07 26.30 9.52
CA HIS A 217 -19.16 27.65 10.07
C HIS A 217 -20.13 27.73 11.25
N LYS A 218 -21.29 27.06 11.18
CA LYS A 218 -22.25 27.03 12.29
C LYS A 218 -21.75 26.24 13.51
N ILE A 219 -20.97 25.18 13.27
CA ILE A 219 -20.32 24.38 14.31
C ILE A 219 -19.23 25.17 15.03
N ILE A 220 -18.40 25.90 14.27
CA ILE A 220 -17.22 26.65 14.78
C ILE A 220 -17.62 27.99 15.39
N HIS A 221 -18.48 28.78 14.72
CA HIS A 221 -18.78 30.17 15.08
C HIS A 221 -20.10 30.32 15.84
N LYS A 222 -20.37 29.44 16.80
CA LYS A 222 -21.68 29.33 17.47
C LYS A 222 -22.23 30.63 18.09
N ASN A 223 -21.46 31.73 18.22
CA ASN A 223 -21.89 33.01 18.82
C ASN A 223 -21.26 34.30 18.24
N GLN A 224 -20.88 34.39 16.96
CA GLN A 224 -20.45 35.67 16.37
C GLN A 224 -21.19 35.95 15.07
N GLU A 225 -22.00 37.01 15.10
CA GLU A 225 -22.91 37.41 14.02
C GLU A 225 -22.22 38.21 12.90
N ASP A 226 -20.95 38.56 13.04
CA ASP A 226 -20.22 39.33 12.02
C ASP A 226 -18.74 38.90 11.96
N ASP A 227 -18.36 38.06 11.00
CA ASP A 227 -17.04 38.16 10.36
C ASP A 227 -17.03 37.46 9.00
N CYS A 228 -16.97 38.26 7.93
CA CYS A 228 -16.93 37.80 6.54
C CYS A 228 -15.54 37.32 6.10
N THR A 229 -14.63 36.96 7.01
CA THR A 229 -13.25 36.52 6.67
C THR A 229 -13.01 35.00 6.73
N GLY A 230 -14.03 34.18 7.00
CA GLY A 230 -13.86 32.74 7.32
C GLY A 230 -13.83 31.73 6.15
N ASP A 231 -14.08 32.11 4.90
CA ASP A 231 -14.27 31.13 3.81
C ASP A 231 -12.96 30.72 3.09
N SER A 232 -11.87 31.47 3.31
CA SER A 232 -10.52 31.22 2.79
C SER A 232 -9.73 30.20 3.64
N ALA A 233 -10.09 30.02 4.91
CA ALA A 233 -9.44 29.09 5.84
C ALA A 233 -9.96 27.64 5.72
N LEU A 234 -11.13 27.43 5.10
CA LEU A 234 -11.73 26.10 4.98
C LEU A 234 -11.16 25.29 3.80
N PRO A 235 -11.01 23.96 3.93
CA PRO A 235 -10.51 23.12 2.86
C PRO A 235 -11.32 23.24 1.55
N LYS A 236 -10.58 23.27 0.44
CA LYS A 236 -11.18 23.27 -0.91
C LYS A 236 -11.72 21.89 -1.31
N GLN A 237 -11.24 20.82 -0.70
CA GLN A 237 -11.66 19.46 -1.02
C GLN A 237 -12.77 18.99 -0.09
N ARG A 238 -13.66 18.13 -0.61
CA ARG A 238 -14.80 17.60 0.16
C ARG A 238 -14.35 16.72 1.33
N GLY A 239 -13.40 15.81 1.10
CA GLY A 239 -12.91 14.87 2.12
C GLY A 239 -12.48 15.58 3.42
N PRO A 240 -11.53 16.52 3.35
CA PRO A 240 -11.11 17.29 4.52
C PRO A 240 -12.23 18.07 5.23
N LEU A 241 -13.25 18.55 4.52
CA LEU A 241 -14.42 19.17 5.16
C LEU A 241 -15.21 18.16 6.00
N VAL A 242 -15.39 16.93 5.51
CA VAL A 242 -16.05 15.84 6.25
C VAL A 242 -15.22 15.43 7.46
N ASP A 243 -13.89 15.40 7.34
CA ASP A 243 -13.01 15.06 8.45
C ASP A 243 -13.07 16.08 9.60
N VAL A 244 -13.19 17.38 9.29
CA VAL A 244 -13.43 18.43 10.30
C VAL A 244 -14.75 18.19 11.05
N ILE A 245 -15.83 17.88 10.32
CA ILE A 245 -17.14 17.60 10.93
C ILE A 245 -17.04 16.36 11.83
N ARG A 246 -16.39 15.30 11.37
CA ARG A 246 -16.20 14.06 12.15
C ARG A 246 -15.38 14.30 13.42
N ALA A 247 -14.30 15.08 13.32
CA ALA A 247 -13.46 15.44 14.45
C ALA A 247 -14.23 16.24 15.52
N TRP A 248 -15.13 17.13 15.09
CA TRP A 248 -16.03 17.83 16.01
C TRP A 248 -17.07 16.89 16.63
N LEU A 249 -17.73 16.05 15.82
CA LEU A 249 -18.73 15.09 16.29
C LEU A 249 -18.15 14.17 17.37
N ALA A 250 -16.89 13.72 17.21
CA ALA A 250 -16.19 12.89 18.17
C ALA A 250 -16.04 13.53 19.57
N GLN A 251 -16.02 14.87 19.65
CA GLN A 251 -15.83 15.62 20.91
C GLN A 251 -17.10 16.28 21.42
N ALA A 252 -18.18 16.31 20.63
CA ALA A 252 -19.42 17.01 20.96
C ALA A 252 -20.19 16.32 22.11
N SER A 253 -20.75 17.13 23.02
CA SER A 253 -21.65 16.67 24.08
C SER A 253 -23.03 16.29 23.53
N ALA A 254 -23.81 15.52 24.29
CA ALA A 254 -25.15 15.09 23.87
C ALA A 254 -26.08 16.27 23.53
N GLU A 255 -26.02 17.35 24.30
CA GLU A 255 -26.78 18.57 24.04
C GLU A 255 -26.31 19.30 22.78
N GLN A 256 -25.00 19.32 22.51
CA GLN A 256 -24.48 19.88 21.26
C GLN A 256 -24.94 19.06 20.05
N LEU A 257 -24.99 17.73 20.15
CA LEU A 257 -25.46 16.84 19.10
C LEU A 257 -26.96 17.04 18.82
N LYS A 258 -27.79 17.16 19.86
CA LYS A 258 -29.24 17.47 19.70
C LYS A 258 -29.47 18.81 19.03
N MET A 259 -28.76 19.85 19.48
CA MET A 259 -28.88 21.18 18.88
C MET A 259 -28.43 21.19 17.42
N LEU A 260 -27.37 20.44 17.10
CA LEU A 260 -26.90 20.28 15.73
C LEU A 260 -27.94 19.57 14.86
N ALA A 261 -28.48 18.43 15.32
CA ALA A 261 -29.51 17.68 14.62
C ALA A 261 -30.79 18.52 14.39
N LYS A 262 -31.21 19.31 15.40
CA LYS A 262 -32.30 20.29 15.25
C LYS A 262 -31.96 21.33 14.20
N SER A 263 -30.78 21.95 14.29
CA SER A 263 -30.33 22.95 13.33
C SER A 263 -30.22 22.41 11.90
N MET A 264 -29.89 21.14 11.71
CA MET A 264 -29.82 20.53 10.36
C MET A 264 -31.20 20.40 9.72
N ARG A 265 -32.25 20.19 10.53
CA ARG A 265 -33.64 20.13 10.08
C ARG A 265 -34.21 21.51 9.73
N ASP A 266 -33.65 22.57 10.31
CA ASP A 266 -34.00 23.93 9.91
C ASP A 266 -33.60 24.22 8.45
N SER A 267 -34.35 25.10 7.78
CA SER A 267 -34.27 25.39 6.33
C SER A 267 -32.90 25.88 5.83
N GLN A 268 -31.92 26.11 6.71
CA GLN A 268 -30.55 26.50 6.37
C GLN A 268 -29.72 25.35 5.75
N PHE A 269 -30.10 24.09 5.98
CA PHE A 269 -29.33 22.91 5.53
C PHE A 269 -30.21 21.89 4.78
N SER A 270 -30.98 22.34 3.80
CA SER A 270 -32.02 21.52 3.15
C SER A 270 -31.58 20.12 2.71
N SER A 271 -30.37 19.95 2.18
CA SER A 271 -29.86 18.62 1.78
C SER A 271 -29.49 17.70 2.95
N ILE A 272 -29.05 18.27 4.07
CA ILE A 272 -28.64 17.54 5.28
C ILE A 272 -29.87 17.21 6.12
N GLY A 273 -30.77 18.20 6.29
CA GLY A 273 -32.02 18.06 7.02
C GLY A 273 -32.94 17.00 6.40
N THR A 274 -33.19 17.09 5.09
CA THR A 274 -34.02 16.09 4.39
C THR A 274 -33.45 14.68 4.51
N LYS A 275 -32.12 14.53 4.49
CA LYS A 275 -31.48 13.23 4.66
C LYS A 275 -31.64 12.71 6.09
N LEU A 276 -31.47 13.57 7.09
CA LEU A 276 -31.64 13.21 8.49
C LEU A 276 -33.10 12.81 8.77
N GLU A 277 -34.08 13.56 8.25
CA GLU A 277 -35.50 13.23 8.35
C GLU A 277 -35.82 11.88 7.71
N SER A 278 -35.33 11.63 6.49
CA SER A 278 -35.48 10.33 5.83
C SER A 278 -34.90 9.17 6.66
N ILE A 279 -33.78 9.36 7.35
CA ILE A 279 -33.21 8.35 8.24
C ILE A 279 -34.13 8.13 9.45
N LEU A 280 -34.58 9.21 10.10
CA LEU A 280 -35.46 9.11 11.27
C LEU A 280 -36.81 8.45 10.91
N ASP A 281 -37.35 8.73 9.72
CA ASP A 281 -38.58 8.11 9.21
C ASP A 281 -38.38 6.61 8.93
N GLU A 282 -37.24 6.22 8.35
CA GLU A 282 -36.89 4.81 8.15
C GLU A 282 -36.78 4.05 9.47
N ILE A 283 -36.23 4.69 10.51
CA ILE A 283 -36.16 4.10 11.86
C ILE A 283 -37.57 3.93 12.44
N LYS A 284 -38.41 4.97 12.37
CA LYS A 284 -39.82 4.91 12.85
C LYS A 284 -40.64 3.85 12.14
N GLN A 285 -40.40 3.63 10.85
CA GLN A 285 -41.08 2.56 10.09
C GLN A 285 -40.63 1.16 10.53
N GLN A 286 -39.35 0.98 10.89
CA GLN A 286 -38.83 -0.30 11.33
C GLN A 286 -39.19 -0.61 12.79
N ASP A 287 -39.25 0.42 13.63
CA ASP A 287 -39.65 0.33 15.02
C ASP A 287 -40.65 1.44 15.38
N PRO A 288 -41.97 1.16 15.34
CA PRO A 288 -43.00 2.13 15.68
C PRO A 288 -42.96 2.61 17.14
N THR A 289 -42.25 1.90 18.02
CA THR A 289 -42.10 2.28 19.44
C THR A 289 -40.99 3.33 19.65
N CYS A 290 -40.23 3.64 18.59
CA CYS A 290 -39.16 4.60 18.59
C CYS A 290 -39.68 6.05 18.67
N SER A 291 -39.77 6.60 19.88
CA SER A 291 -40.05 8.01 20.14
C SER A 291 -38.79 8.87 19.90
N LEU A 292 -38.63 9.36 18.66
CA LEU A 292 -37.54 10.25 18.21
C LEU A 292 -37.98 11.71 18.07
#